data_AF-A0AAE3C5N2-F1
#
_entry.id   AF-A0AAE3C5N2-F1
#
_cell.length_a   1.000
_cell.length_b   1.000
_cell.length_c   1.000
_cell.angle_alpha   90.00
_cell.angle_beta   90.00
_cell.angle_gamma   90.00
#
_symmetry.space_group_name_H-M   'P 1'
#
loop_
_entity.id
_entity.type
_entity.pdbx_description
1 polymer ?
#
loop_
_entity_poly.entity_id
_entity_poly.type
_entity_poly.pdbx_seq_one_letter_code
_entity_poly.pdbx_strand_id
1 'polypeptide(L)'
;MELSEFTMFEKAPYEKADDNAQVNIMIKGMKDQEKMYGPVFTTKIIKNSLEFLAQKTGESQPQNIKDLDQLENYLVSETLKYDKSICALSYAQIKTENELQGQTGAGTFLQAIGVTKKMVDVSTIKELNIDIEKSLHMFRNTIVGLKVAPVEMGYKKNGNGSVDILFVDCSTRDACQKAFDEGLLKRPDGRLRCSSGAVVCRFLKLLTNFDWDYEIVEAYKPHCIFNCYMI
;
A
#
# COMPACT_ATOMS: atom_id res chain seq x y z
N MET A 1 -16.14 7.36 13.83
CA MET A 1 -17.02 7.36 12.64
C MET A 1 -17.81 6.07 12.67
N GLU A 2 -19.11 6.08 12.36
CA GLU A 2 -19.89 4.83 12.32
C GLU A 2 -19.71 4.15 10.97
N LEU A 3 -19.39 2.84 10.96
CA LEU A 3 -19.21 2.08 9.71
C LEU A 3 -20.50 1.98 8.88
N SER A 4 -21.66 2.22 9.50
CA SER A 4 -22.98 2.30 8.87
C SER A 4 -23.10 3.41 7.83
N GLU A 5 -22.23 4.42 7.86
CA GLU A 5 -22.23 5.54 6.91
C GLU A 5 -21.51 5.22 5.59
N PHE A 6 -20.85 4.05 5.49
CA PHE A 6 -20.10 3.64 4.30
C PHE A 6 -20.95 2.80 3.35
N THR A 7 -20.86 3.12 2.06
CA THR A 7 -21.30 2.21 0.99
C THR A 7 -20.24 1.12 0.84
N MET A 8 -20.62 -0.12 1.18
CA MET A 8 -19.74 -1.28 1.03
C MET A 8 -19.74 -1.78 -0.41
N PHE A 9 -18.57 -2.12 -0.94
CA PHE A 9 -18.49 -2.88 -2.19
C PHE A 9 -18.95 -4.32 -1.97
N GLU A 10 -19.29 -5.01 -3.05
CA GLU A 10 -19.40 -6.47 -3.03
C GLU A 10 -18.09 -7.06 -2.48
N LYS A 11 -18.21 -8.09 -1.64
CA LYS A 11 -17.03 -8.79 -1.09
C LYS A 11 -16.17 -9.32 -2.24
N ALA A 12 -14.86 -9.33 -2.05
CA ALA A 12 -13.97 -9.97 -3.01
C ALA A 12 -14.28 -11.48 -3.11
N PRO A 13 -14.10 -12.12 -4.28
CA PRO A 13 -14.41 -13.53 -4.48
C PRO A 13 -13.32 -14.47 -3.90
N TYR A 14 -12.73 -14.10 -2.77
CA TYR A 14 -11.68 -14.83 -2.07
C TYR A 14 -11.73 -14.52 -0.57
N GLU A 15 -11.29 -15.48 0.25
CA GLU A 15 -11.31 -15.35 1.72
C GLU A 15 -10.22 -14.44 2.27
N LYS A 16 -9.14 -14.26 1.51
CA LYS A 16 -8.06 -13.32 1.81
C LYS A 16 -7.36 -12.88 0.54
N ALA A 17 -6.74 -11.71 0.59
CA ALA A 17 -5.88 -11.23 -0.49
C ALA A 17 -4.71 -12.22 -0.72
N ASP A 18 -4.27 -12.32 -1.96
CA ASP A 18 -3.14 -13.15 -2.37
C ASP A 18 -1.83 -12.48 -1.93
N ASP A 19 -1.24 -13.01 -0.86
CA ASP A 19 0.01 -12.49 -0.30
C ASP A 19 1.18 -12.57 -1.29
N ASN A 20 1.22 -13.60 -2.14
CA ASN A 20 2.25 -13.74 -3.17
C ASN A 20 2.10 -12.64 -4.22
N ALA A 21 0.87 -12.36 -4.66
CA ALA A 21 0.60 -11.26 -5.57
C ALA A 21 0.99 -9.90 -4.98
N GLN A 22 0.69 -9.68 -3.69
CA GLN A 22 1.08 -8.46 -2.98
C GLN A 22 2.60 -8.31 -2.89
N VAL A 23 3.31 -9.36 -2.46
CA VAL A 23 4.78 -9.38 -2.35
C VAL A 23 5.41 -9.11 -3.71
N ASN A 24 4.96 -9.78 -4.77
CA ASN A 24 5.46 -9.58 -6.13
C ASN A 24 5.27 -8.13 -6.62
N ILE A 25 4.09 -7.55 -6.39
CA ILE A 25 3.80 -6.16 -6.76
C ILE A 25 4.73 -5.19 -6.01
N MET A 26 4.93 -5.40 -4.70
CA MET A 26 5.82 -4.57 -3.90
C MET A 26 7.29 -4.69 -4.33
N ILE A 27 7.80 -5.91 -4.52
CA ILE A 27 9.18 -6.17 -4.97
C ILE A 27 9.44 -5.52 -6.32
N LYS A 28 8.51 -5.63 -7.27
CA LYS A 28 8.66 -4.96 -8.57
C LYS A 28 8.72 -3.43 -8.42
N GLY A 29 7.92 -2.86 -7.52
CA GLY A 29 7.99 -1.44 -7.18
C GLY A 29 9.32 -1.04 -6.54
N MET A 30 9.88 -1.88 -5.68
CA MET A 30 11.20 -1.66 -5.05
C MET A 30 12.35 -1.73 -6.06
N LYS A 31 12.28 -2.64 -7.04
CA LYS A 31 13.24 -2.70 -8.16
C LYS A 31 13.22 -1.41 -8.98
N ASP A 32 12.07 -0.77 -9.13
CA ASP A 32 11.99 0.54 -9.79
C ASP A 32 12.61 1.66 -8.93
N GLN A 33 12.47 1.60 -7.61
CA GLN A 33 13.14 2.54 -6.69
C GLN A 33 14.66 2.35 -6.64
N GLU A 34 15.15 1.11 -6.74
CA GLU A 34 16.59 0.81 -6.79
C GLU A 34 17.27 1.54 -7.95
N LYS A 35 16.60 1.71 -9.10
CA LYS A 35 17.15 2.48 -10.24
C LYS A 35 17.48 3.93 -9.88
N MET A 36 16.85 4.48 -8.85
CA MET A 36 17.05 5.85 -8.38
C MET A 36 18.04 5.94 -7.22
N TYR A 37 17.89 5.06 -6.22
CA TYR A 37 18.69 5.11 -4.99
C TYR A 37 19.94 4.23 -5.05
N GLY A 38 20.07 3.39 -6.08
CA GLY A 38 21.16 2.45 -6.27
C GLY A 38 21.10 1.22 -5.33
N PRO A 39 22.13 0.35 -5.38
CA PRO A 39 22.14 -0.93 -4.67
C PRO A 39 22.02 -0.83 -3.14
N VAL A 40 22.38 0.32 -2.56
CA VAL A 40 22.25 0.58 -1.12
C VAL A 40 20.80 0.50 -0.65
N PHE A 41 19.84 0.86 -1.52
CA PHE A 41 18.42 0.73 -1.24
C PHE A 41 18.04 -0.74 -1.08
N THR A 42 18.45 -1.59 -2.03
CA THR A 42 18.21 -3.04 -1.98
C THR A 42 18.79 -3.67 -0.73
N THR A 43 20.03 -3.34 -0.37
CA THR A 43 20.66 -3.84 0.86
C THR A 43 19.85 -3.49 2.12
N LYS A 44 19.36 -2.24 2.21
CA LYS A 44 18.53 -1.79 3.34
C LYS A 44 17.15 -2.44 3.36
N ILE A 45 16.51 -2.60 2.20
CA ILE A 45 15.22 -3.29 2.06
C ILE A 45 15.34 -4.73 2.55
N ILE A 46 16.33 -5.48 2.07
CA ILE A 46 16.55 -6.88 2.48
C ILE A 46 16.75 -6.94 4.00
N LYS A 47 17.71 -6.16 4.53
CA LYS A 47 18.00 -6.12 5.96
C LYS A 47 16.75 -5.82 6.80
N ASN A 48 16.05 -4.74 6.50
CA ASN A 48 14.90 -4.30 7.29
C ASN A 48 13.69 -5.26 7.16
N SER A 49 13.54 -5.93 6.01
CA SER A 49 12.48 -6.94 5.81
C SER A 49 12.74 -8.18 6.66
N LEU A 50 13.98 -8.67 6.66
CA LEU A 50 14.38 -9.84 7.45
C LEU A 50 14.34 -9.55 8.94
N GLU A 51 14.76 -8.35 9.37
CA GLU A 51 14.61 -7.89 10.75
C GLU A 51 13.14 -7.90 11.20
N PHE A 52 12.24 -7.37 10.38
CA PHE A 52 10.81 -7.34 10.70
C PHE A 52 10.24 -8.76 10.82
N LEU A 53 10.52 -9.62 9.85
CA LEU A 53 9.96 -10.97 9.84
C LEU A 53 10.49 -11.81 11.00
N ALA A 54 11.79 -11.75 11.29
CA ALA A 54 12.39 -12.42 12.45
C ALA A 54 11.74 -12.01 13.78
N GLN A 55 11.40 -10.72 13.93
CA GLN A 55 10.66 -10.25 15.11
C GLN A 55 9.24 -10.81 15.19
N LYS A 56 8.58 -11.00 14.05
CA LYS A 56 7.20 -11.52 13.98
C LYS A 56 7.11 -13.03 14.17
N THR A 57 8.09 -13.79 13.66
CA THR A 57 8.11 -15.26 13.72
C THR A 57 8.89 -15.80 14.92
N GLY A 58 9.77 -14.99 15.52
CA GLY A 58 10.69 -15.43 16.58
C GLY A 58 11.90 -16.22 16.06
N GLU A 59 12.09 -16.29 14.74
CA GLU A 59 13.18 -17.03 14.11
C GLU A 59 14.42 -16.17 13.85
N SER A 60 15.57 -16.82 13.61
CA SER A 60 16.80 -16.14 13.20
C SER A 60 16.74 -15.68 11.75
N GLN A 61 17.31 -14.51 11.46
CA GLN A 61 17.39 -13.99 10.09
C GLN A 61 18.24 -14.89 9.18
N PRO A 62 17.78 -15.24 7.97
CA PRO A 62 18.61 -15.92 6.98
C PRO A 62 19.78 -15.02 6.56
N GLN A 63 20.96 -15.60 6.36
CA GLN A 63 22.20 -14.87 6.07
C GLN A 63 22.56 -14.82 4.58
N ASN A 64 21.84 -15.55 3.74
CA ASN A 64 22.22 -15.83 2.35
C ASN A 64 21.39 -15.08 1.31
N ILE A 65 20.46 -14.21 1.71
CA ILE A 65 19.64 -13.41 0.79
C ILE A 65 20.42 -12.17 0.36
N LYS A 66 20.66 -12.04 -0.94
CA LYS A 66 21.54 -11.03 -1.56
C LYS A 66 20.80 -10.06 -2.47
N ASP A 67 19.65 -10.45 -2.99
CA ASP A 67 18.87 -9.67 -3.94
C ASP A 67 17.37 -9.74 -3.65
N LEU A 68 16.60 -8.89 -4.35
CA LEU A 68 15.15 -8.78 -4.15
C LEU A 68 14.38 -10.02 -4.64
N ASP A 69 14.92 -10.80 -5.58
CA ASP A 69 14.27 -12.03 -6.05
C ASP A 69 14.40 -13.16 -5.02
N GLN A 70 15.55 -13.26 -4.37
CA GLN A 70 15.77 -14.16 -3.24
C GLN A 70 14.91 -13.75 -2.04
N LEU A 71 14.76 -12.44 -1.81
CA LEU A 71 13.87 -11.92 -0.77
C LEU A 71 12.41 -12.27 -1.07
N GLU A 72 11.95 -12.06 -2.30
CA GLU A 72 10.59 -12.42 -2.75
C GLU A 72 10.29 -13.90 -2.46
N ASN A 73 11.15 -14.80 -2.93
CA ASN A 73 10.98 -16.24 -2.75
C ASN A 73 10.95 -16.63 -1.27
N TYR A 74 11.80 -16.00 -0.45
CA TYR A 74 11.81 -16.24 0.98
C TYR A 74 10.51 -15.77 1.65
N LEU A 75 10.06 -14.54 1.39
CA LEU A 75 8.83 -14.01 1.98
C LEU A 75 7.58 -14.80 1.59
N VAL A 76 7.52 -15.29 0.34
CA VAL A 76 6.47 -16.19 -0.13
C VAL A 76 6.49 -17.52 0.64
N SER A 77 7.68 -18.10 0.87
CA SER A 77 7.83 -19.35 1.61
C SER A 77 7.43 -19.25 3.10
N GLU A 78 7.47 -18.03 3.66
CA GLU A 78 7.18 -17.77 5.07
C GLU A 78 5.70 -17.42 5.33
N THR A 79 4.85 -17.37 4.29
CA THR A 79 3.41 -17.06 4.40
C THR A 79 2.63 -18.04 5.29
N LEU A 80 3.13 -19.27 5.47
CA LEU A 80 2.53 -20.25 6.39
C LEU A 80 2.81 -19.93 7.87
N LYS A 81 3.92 -19.23 8.17
CA LYS A 81 4.29 -18.84 9.54
C LYS A 81 3.76 -17.45 9.89
N TYR A 82 3.73 -16.56 8.91
CA TYR A 82 3.19 -15.22 9.03
C TYR A 82 2.46 -14.84 7.75
N ASP A 83 1.12 -14.87 7.81
CA ASP A 83 0.20 -14.71 6.68
C ASP A 83 -0.01 -13.25 6.23
N LYS A 84 0.89 -12.36 6.66
CA LYS A 84 0.98 -10.95 6.26
C LYS A 84 2.42 -10.60 5.90
N SER A 85 3.11 -11.47 5.17
CA SER A 85 4.55 -11.30 4.88
C SER A 85 4.84 -10.01 4.10
N ILE A 86 3.84 -9.47 3.40
CA ILE A 86 3.85 -8.13 2.80
C ILE A 86 4.17 -7.00 3.80
N CYS A 87 3.83 -7.18 5.08
CA CYS A 87 4.19 -6.22 6.13
C CYS A 87 5.70 -6.04 6.26
N ALA A 88 6.50 -7.10 6.03
CA ALA A 88 7.96 -6.99 6.06
C ALA A 88 8.45 -5.99 5.01
N LEU A 89 7.95 -6.08 3.78
CA LEU A 89 8.29 -5.17 2.69
C LEU A 89 7.77 -3.75 2.94
N SER A 90 6.52 -3.61 3.39
CA SER A 90 5.93 -2.30 3.64
C SER A 90 6.70 -1.55 4.75
N TYR A 91 7.05 -2.23 5.84
CA TYR A 91 7.84 -1.64 6.91
C TYR A 91 9.27 -1.32 6.43
N ALA A 92 9.91 -2.26 5.73
CA ALA A 92 11.25 -2.07 5.21
C ALA A 92 11.35 -0.87 4.27
N GLN A 93 10.35 -0.67 3.41
CA GLN A 93 10.24 0.50 2.56
C GLN A 93 10.14 1.79 3.37
N ILE A 94 9.22 1.82 4.35
CA ILE A 94 9.03 2.98 5.22
C ILE A 94 10.34 3.35 5.91
N LYS A 95 11.02 2.39 6.53
CA LYS A 95 12.27 2.60 7.27
C LYS A 95 13.41 3.00 6.34
N THR A 96 13.58 2.31 5.21
CA THR A 96 14.65 2.59 4.25
C THR A 96 14.51 3.98 3.63
N GLU A 97 13.29 4.40 3.28
CA GLU A 97 13.06 5.75 2.78
C GLU A 97 13.38 6.81 3.84
N ASN A 98 12.99 6.60 5.10
CA ASN A 98 13.35 7.51 6.18
C ASN A 98 14.86 7.65 6.34
N GLU A 99 15.61 6.54 6.23
CA GLU A 99 17.08 6.55 6.33
C GLU A 99 17.77 7.24 5.15
N LEU A 100 17.21 7.19 3.94
CA LEU A 100 17.85 7.71 2.72
C LEU A 100 17.46 9.14 2.38
N GLN A 101 16.20 9.52 2.63
CA GLN A 101 15.64 10.80 2.19
C GLN A 101 14.79 11.49 3.26
N GLY A 102 14.72 10.92 4.47
CA GLY A 102 13.81 11.38 5.51
C GLY A 102 12.34 11.11 5.20
N GLN A 103 11.48 11.87 5.85
CA GLN A 103 10.02 11.66 5.90
C GLN A 103 9.27 12.14 4.65
N THR A 104 9.91 12.18 3.48
CA THR A 104 9.31 12.73 2.25
C THR A 104 8.28 11.80 1.61
N GLY A 105 8.46 10.48 1.76
CA GLY A 105 7.62 9.46 1.11
C GLY A 105 7.75 9.42 -0.42
N ALA A 106 8.82 10.01 -0.99
CA ALA A 106 8.97 10.09 -2.44
C ALA A 106 9.13 8.71 -3.10
N GLY A 107 9.73 7.74 -2.40
CA GLY A 107 9.79 6.37 -2.88
C GLY A 107 8.38 5.78 -2.96
N THR A 108 7.61 5.87 -1.88
CA THR A 108 6.23 5.36 -1.80
C THR A 108 5.37 5.96 -2.90
N PHE A 109 5.58 7.25 -3.19
CA PHE A 109 4.95 7.96 -4.29
C PHE A 109 5.32 7.39 -5.67
N LEU A 110 6.60 7.13 -5.93
CA LEU A 110 7.06 6.53 -7.19
C LEU A 110 6.54 5.11 -7.37
N GLN A 111 6.52 4.32 -6.30
CA GLN A 111 5.90 3.00 -6.32
C GLN A 111 4.42 3.11 -6.64
N ALA A 112 3.70 4.06 -6.02
CA ALA A 112 2.30 4.29 -6.33
C ALA A 112 2.11 4.59 -7.84
N ILE A 113 2.95 5.44 -8.44
CA ILE A 113 2.94 5.66 -9.90
C ILE A 113 3.11 4.36 -10.68
N GLY A 114 4.11 3.54 -10.32
CA GLY A 114 4.39 2.27 -11.01
C GLY A 114 3.24 1.26 -10.89
N VAL A 115 2.62 1.18 -9.71
CA VAL A 115 1.44 0.33 -9.46
C VAL A 115 0.25 0.84 -10.26
N THR A 116 -0.03 2.15 -10.22
CA THR A 116 -1.16 2.73 -10.94
C THR A 116 -1.01 2.60 -12.46
N LYS A 117 0.21 2.73 -13.02
CA LYS A 117 0.43 2.48 -14.46
C LYS A 117 0.05 1.07 -14.88
N LYS A 118 0.44 0.05 -14.11
CA LYS A 118 0.02 -1.34 -14.37
C LYS A 118 -1.49 -1.52 -14.26
N MET A 119 -2.12 -0.84 -13.30
CA MET A 119 -3.59 -0.86 -13.16
C MET A 119 -4.25 -0.31 -14.43
N VAL A 120 -3.70 0.78 -14.98
CA VAL A 120 -4.18 1.35 -16.24
C VAL A 120 -3.91 0.42 -17.42
N ASP A 121 -2.72 -0.17 -17.57
CA ASP A 121 -2.39 -1.06 -18.69
C ASP A 121 -3.33 -2.29 -18.78
N VAL A 122 -3.82 -2.77 -17.63
CA VAL A 122 -4.76 -3.91 -17.55
C VAL A 122 -6.21 -3.47 -17.84
N SER A 123 -6.49 -2.17 -17.76
CA SER A 123 -7.83 -1.62 -17.85
C SER A 123 -8.01 -0.83 -19.16
N THR A 124 -9.08 -1.03 -19.91
CA THR A 124 -9.35 -0.33 -21.18
C THR A 124 -9.83 1.11 -20.97
N ILE A 125 -9.14 1.86 -20.11
CA ILE A 125 -9.55 3.19 -19.64
C ILE A 125 -9.19 4.22 -20.70
N LYS A 126 -10.20 4.67 -21.44
CA LYS A 126 -10.19 5.94 -22.18
C LYS A 126 -10.85 6.99 -21.28
N GLU A 127 -10.23 8.16 -21.17
CA GLU A 127 -10.64 9.33 -20.36
C GLU A 127 -12.09 9.28 -19.87
N LEU A 128 -12.27 9.14 -18.56
CA LEU A 128 -13.59 9.10 -17.96
C LEU A 128 -13.91 10.45 -17.35
N ASN A 129 -15.06 10.98 -17.74
CA ASN A 129 -15.69 12.12 -17.10
C ASN A 129 -15.84 11.89 -15.58
N ILE A 130 -15.97 12.98 -14.82
CA ILE A 130 -15.90 13.11 -13.35
C ILE A 130 -17.00 12.30 -12.60
N ASP A 131 -16.98 10.97 -12.72
CA ASP A 131 -17.79 10.08 -11.90
C ASP A 131 -16.86 9.37 -10.91
N ILE A 132 -16.77 9.94 -9.71
CA ILE A 132 -15.95 9.42 -8.61
C ILE A 132 -16.42 8.01 -8.23
N GLU A 133 -17.72 7.75 -8.23
CA GLU A 133 -18.27 6.45 -7.85
C GLU A 133 -17.85 5.38 -8.87
N LYS A 134 -18.05 5.65 -10.16
CA LYS A 134 -17.56 4.77 -11.23
C LYS A 134 -16.05 4.55 -11.13
N SER A 135 -15.29 5.61 -10.82
CA SER A 135 -13.83 5.55 -10.63
C SER A 135 -13.44 4.62 -9.49
N LEU A 136 -14.15 4.67 -8.36
CA LEU A 136 -13.89 3.80 -7.21
C LEU A 136 -14.27 2.34 -7.48
N HIS A 137 -15.39 2.11 -8.18
CA HIS A 137 -15.76 0.76 -8.63
C HIS A 137 -14.70 0.17 -9.57
N MET A 138 -14.15 0.98 -10.48
CA MET A 138 -13.06 0.57 -11.35
C MET A 138 -11.79 0.27 -10.56
N PHE A 139 -11.41 1.15 -9.62
CA PHE A 139 -10.28 0.91 -8.72
C PHE A 139 -10.43 -0.45 -8.01
N ARG A 140 -11.57 -0.66 -7.35
CA ARG A 140 -11.90 -1.91 -6.65
C ARG A 140 -11.77 -3.10 -7.60
N ASN A 141 -12.41 -3.05 -8.76
CA ASN A 141 -12.42 -4.18 -9.70
C ASN A 141 -11.01 -4.51 -10.19
N THR A 142 -10.16 -3.50 -10.37
CA THR A 142 -8.76 -3.71 -10.73
C THR A 142 -7.98 -4.39 -9.60
N ILE A 143 -8.08 -3.91 -8.35
CA ILE A 143 -7.38 -4.56 -7.22
C ILE A 143 -7.94 -5.95 -6.90
N VAL A 144 -9.22 -6.21 -7.18
CA VAL A 144 -9.81 -7.55 -7.10
C VAL A 144 -9.27 -8.46 -8.19
N GLY A 145 -9.16 -7.99 -9.43
CA GLY A 145 -8.58 -8.75 -10.55
C GLY A 145 -7.11 -9.10 -10.33
N LEU A 146 -6.37 -8.22 -9.63
CA LEU A 146 -5.00 -8.46 -9.17
C LEU A 146 -4.92 -9.34 -7.91
N LYS A 147 -6.05 -9.71 -7.30
CA LYS A 147 -6.16 -10.45 -6.05
C LYS A 147 -5.49 -9.78 -4.84
N VAL A 148 -5.38 -8.44 -4.83
CA VAL A 148 -4.73 -7.69 -3.74
C VAL A 148 -5.69 -6.77 -2.97
N ALA A 149 -6.99 -6.85 -3.26
CA ALA A 149 -7.98 -6.08 -2.51
C ALA A 149 -8.21 -6.69 -1.12
N PRO A 150 -8.47 -5.86 -0.09
CA PRO A 150 -9.12 -6.35 1.11
C PRO A 150 -10.45 -7.05 0.75
N VAL A 151 -10.81 -8.09 1.51
CA VAL A 151 -12.09 -8.81 1.31
C VAL A 151 -13.27 -7.86 1.44
N GLU A 152 -13.19 -6.95 2.41
CA GLU A 152 -14.19 -5.94 2.69
C GLU A 152 -13.59 -4.54 2.59
N MET A 153 -14.15 -3.76 1.68
CA MET A 153 -13.78 -2.39 1.40
C MET A 153 -15.06 -1.57 1.19
N GLY A 154 -15.05 -0.32 1.62
CA GLY A 154 -16.16 0.60 1.40
C GLY A 154 -15.68 2.01 1.09
N TYR A 155 -16.63 2.88 0.77
CA TYR A 155 -16.37 4.29 0.57
C TYR A 155 -17.55 5.15 1.05
N LYS A 156 -17.27 6.42 1.35
CA LYS A 156 -18.28 7.42 1.68
C LYS A 156 -17.97 8.71 0.93
N LYS A 157 -18.90 9.17 0.09
CA LYS A 157 -18.80 10.46 -0.61
C LYS A 157 -19.15 11.58 0.36
N ASN A 158 -18.24 12.55 0.50
CA ASN A 158 -18.47 13.70 1.34
C ASN A 158 -19.07 14.86 0.53
N GLY A 159 -19.87 15.71 1.19
CA GLY A 159 -20.57 16.82 0.54
C GLY A 159 -19.65 17.91 -0.05
N ASN A 160 -18.35 17.86 0.24
CA ASN A 160 -17.33 18.76 -0.28
C ASN A 160 -16.54 18.18 -1.48
N GLY A 161 -16.97 17.04 -2.03
CA GLY A 161 -16.31 16.38 -3.15
C GLY A 161 -15.12 15.48 -2.77
N SER A 162 -14.79 15.37 -1.48
CA SER A 162 -13.84 14.36 -1.00
C SER A 162 -14.52 13.00 -0.83
N VAL A 163 -13.71 11.95 -0.66
CA VAL A 163 -14.20 10.59 -0.41
C VAL A 163 -13.41 9.93 0.72
N ASP A 164 -14.10 9.37 1.70
CA ASP A 164 -13.50 8.48 2.67
C ASP A 164 -13.44 7.06 2.11
N ILE A 165 -12.30 6.40 2.24
CA ILE A 165 -12.08 5.01 1.84
C ILE A 165 -11.88 4.18 3.10
N LEU A 166 -12.68 3.12 3.25
CA LEU A 166 -12.65 2.19 4.37
C LEU A 166 -12.04 0.87 3.94
N PHE A 167 -10.96 0.45 4.61
CA PHE A 167 -10.44 -0.91 4.56
C PHE A 167 -10.72 -1.60 5.88
N VAL A 168 -11.56 -2.64 5.86
CA VAL A 168 -11.99 -3.34 7.09
C VAL A 168 -10.85 -4.19 7.67
N ASP A 169 -10.05 -4.84 6.83
CA ASP A 169 -8.79 -5.51 7.24
C ASP A 169 -7.68 -5.15 6.27
N CYS A 170 -6.75 -4.30 6.71
CA CYS A 170 -5.62 -3.86 5.91
C CYS A 170 -4.44 -4.83 6.06
N SER A 171 -3.96 -5.40 4.95
CA SER A 171 -2.87 -6.39 4.94
C SER A 171 -1.52 -5.84 5.43
N THR A 172 -1.34 -4.51 5.42
CA THR A 172 -0.11 -3.84 5.88
C THR A 172 -0.22 -3.23 7.28
N ARG A 173 -1.29 -3.52 8.03
CA ARG A 173 -1.56 -2.89 9.33
C ARG A 173 -0.40 -3.02 10.32
N ASP A 174 0.19 -4.21 10.45
CA ASP A 174 1.28 -4.46 11.40
C ASP A 174 2.54 -3.63 11.07
N ALA A 175 2.85 -3.50 9.78
CA ALA A 175 3.94 -2.67 9.30
C ALA A 175 3.71 -1.20 9.64
N CYS A 176 2.48 -0.72 9.36
CA CYS A 176 2.11 0.65 9.63
C CYS A 176 2.12 0.96 11.14
N GLN A 177 1.59 0.06 11.98
CA GLN A 177 1.61 0.22 13.42
C GLN A 177 3.04 0.37 13.94
N LYS A 178 3.93 -0.56 13.57
CA LYS A 178 5.33 -0.50 14.01
C LYS A 178 6.01 0.78 13.55
N ALA A 179 5.80 1.18 12.30
CA ALA A 179 6.39 2.40 11.77
C ALA A 179 5.82 3.67 12.43
N PHE A 180 4.56 3.66 12.87
CA PHE A 180 3.96 4.74 13.65
C PHE A 180 4.61 4.84 15.03
N ASP A 181 4.75 3.72 15.74
CA ASP A 181 5.36 3.64 17.06
C ASP A 181 6.82 4.12 17.06
N GLU A 182 7.53 3.90 15.95
CA GLU A 182 8.90 4.39 15.73
C GLU A 182 8.97 5.83 15.16
N GLY A 183 7.84 6.49 14.94
CA GLY A 183 7.78 7.86 14.44
C GLY A 183 8.14 8.03 12.96
N LEU A 184 8.13 6.94 12.17
CA LEU A 184 8.57 6.87 10.76
C LEU A 184 7.46 7.14 9.73
N LEU A 185 6.22 7.32 10.18
CA LEU A 185 5.03 7.48 9.32
C LEU A 185 4.56 8.90 9.10
N LYS A 186 5.29 9.92 9.55
CA LYS A 186 4.92 11.31 9.29
C LYS A 186 5.41 11.74 7.90
N ARG A 187 4.64 12.62 7.27
CA ARG A 187 5.00 13.42 6.09
C ARG A 187 5.68 14.72 6.57
N PRO A 188 6.32 15.50 5.68
CA PRO A 188 7.00 16.73 6.09
C PRO A 188 6.07 17.79 6.68
N ASP A 189 4.78 17.75 6.32
CA ASP A 189 3.73 18.62 6.85
C ASP A 189 3.08 18.09 8.15
N GLY A 190 3.60 16.99 8.70
CA GLY A 190 3.12 16.38 9.94
C GLY A 190 1.95 15.40 9.77
N ARG A 191 1.31 15.33 8.60
CA ARG A 191 0.25 14.33 8.33
C ARG A 191 0.83 12.92 8.25
N LEU A 192 0.00 11.91 8.43
CA LEU A 192 0.44 10.51 8.33
C LEU A 192 0.51 10.04 6.86
N ARG A 193 1.48 9.16 6.57
CA ARG A 193 1.65 8.50 5.28
C ARG A 193 0.85 7.19 5.23
N CYS A 194 0.17 6.97 4.11
CA CYS A 194 -0.54 5.73 3.78
C CYS A 194 -0.26 5.34 2.32
N SER A 195 0.37 4.18 2.10
CA SER A 195 0.65 3.70 0.73
C SER A 195 -0.65 3.43 -0.05
N SER A 196 -1.70 2.91 0.60
CA SER A 196 -3.01 2.72 -0.03
C SER A 196 -3.66 4.04 -0.42
N GLY A 197 -3.62 5.05 0.47
CA GLY A 197 -4.09 6.40 0.17
C GLY A 197 -3.35 7.03 -1.01
N ALA A 198 -2.03 6.86 -1.06
CA ALA A 198 -1.22 7.33 -2.19
C ALA A 198 -1.60 6.65 -3.51
N VAL A 199 -1.81 5.33 -3.51
CA VAL A 199 -2.24 4.57 -4.70
C VAL A 199 -3.63 4.99 -5.15
N VAL A 200 -4.59 5.15 -4.23
CA VAL A 200 -5.95 5.60 -4.57
C VAL A 200 -5.92 7.01 -5.16
N CYS A 201 -5.23 7.96 -4.53
CA CYS A 201 -5.11 9.32 -5.06
C CYS A 201 -4.47 9.35 -6.45
N ARG A 202 -3.45 8.51 -6.68
CA ARG A 202 -2.82 8.39 -8.01
C ARG A 202 -3.77 7.80 -9.04
N PHE A 203 -4.56 6.79 -8.66
CA PHE A 203 -5.58 6.21 -9.51
C PHE A 203 -6.66 7.24 -9.86
N LEU A 204 -7.18 7.96 -8.87
CA LEU A 204 -8.17 9.03 -9.07
C LEU A 204 -7.62 10.15 -9.95
N LYS A 205 -6.35 10.54 -9.80
CA LYS A 205 -5.70 11.52 -10.70
C LYS A 205 -5.72 11.05 -12.15
N LEU A 206 -5.42 9.79 -12.43
CA LEU A 206 -5.44 9.29 -13.82
C LEU A 206 -6.84 9.29 -14.42
N LEU A 207 -7.88 9.05 -13.63
CA LEU A 207 -9.26 9.01 -14.14
C LEU A 207 -9.88 10.38 -14.27
N THR A 208 -9.66 11.25 -13.27
CA THR A 208 -10.35 12.53 -13.16
C THR A 208 -9.53 13.70 -13.71
N ASN A 209 -8.23 13.50 -13.95
CA ASN A 209 -7.25 14.52 -14.31
C ASN A 209 -7.05 15.65 -13.28
N PHE A 210 -7.66 15.54 -12.10
CA PHE A 210 -7.40 16.43 -10.97
C PHE A 210 -6.22 15.94 -10.14
N ASP A 211 -5.56 16.85 -9.43
CA ASP A 211 -4.64 16.46 -8.37
C ASP A 211 -5.40 16.04 -7.12
N TRP A 212 -4.97 14.93 -6.53
CA TRP A 212 -5.57 14.37 -5.32
C TRP A 212 -4.51 14.19 -4.25
N ASP A 213 -4.89 14.44 -3.02
CA ASP A 213 -4.12 14.12 -1.82
C ASP A 213 -5.00 13.38 -0.81
N TYR A 214 -4.39 12.88 0.26
CA TYR A 214 -5.11 12.17 1.30
C TYR A 214 -4.66 12.55 2.71
N GLU A 215 -5.54 12.30 3.66
CA GLU A 215 -5.23 12.26 5.08
C GLU A 215 -5.77 10.99 5.73
N ILE A 216 -5.08 10.48 6.76
CA ILE A 216 -5.58 9.36 7.54
C ILE A 216 -6.56 9.91 8.57
N VAL A 217 -7.82 9.47 8.49
CA VAL A 217 -8.87 9.85 9.44
C VAL A 217 -8.88 8.90 10.63
N GLU A 218 -8.69 7.61 10.36
CA GLU A 218 -8.65 6.57 11.38
C GLU A 218 -7.66 5.48 10.96
N ALA A 219 -6.77 5.07 11.85
CA ALA A 219 -5.83 3.98 11.62
C ALA A 219 -5.64 3.17 12.90
N TYR A 220 -4.98 2.01 12.75
CA TYR A 220 -4.52 1.18 13.88
C TYR A 220 -5.63 0.55 14.73
N LYS A 221 -6.84 0.56 14.20
CA LYS A 221 -8.02 -0.11 14.73
C LYS A 221 -8.28 -1.36 13.88
N PRO A 222 -9.35 -2.16 14.12
CA PRO A 222 -9.68 -3.26 13.21
C PRO A 222 -9.64 -2.81 11.75
N HIS A 223 -10.16 -1.60 11.46
CA HIS A 223 -10.16 -0.95 10.16
C HIS A 223 -9.22 0.26 10.03
N CYS A 224 -8.99 0.67 8.78
CA CYS A 224 -8.33 1.93 8.42
C CYS A 224 -9.25 2.77 7.52
N ILE A 225 -9.31 4.09 7.78
CA ILE A 225 -10.03 5.08 6.98
C ILE A 225 -9.06 6.18 6.58
N PHE A 226 -9.01 6.50 5.29
CA PHE A 226 -8.34 7.68 4.78
C PHE A 226 -9.30 8.49 3.91
N ASN A 227 -9.23 9.81 4.04
CA ASN A 227 -9.97 10.75 3.21
C ASN A 227 -9.10 11.12 2.01
N CYS A 228 -9.63 11.02 0.80
CA CYS A 228 -9.04 11.50 -0.44
C CYS A 228 -9.78 12.77 -0.90
N TYR A 229 -9.04 13.83 -1.21
CA TYR A 229 -9.59 15.12 -1.61
C TYR A 229 -8.77 15.75 -2.75
N MET A 230 -9.43 16.58 -3.55
CA MET A 230 -8.78 17.33 -4.64
C MET A 230 -7.97 18.51 -4.09
N ILE A 231 -6.83 18.81 -4.71
CA ILE A 231 -5.97 19.96 -4.39
C ILE A 231 -5.88 20.96 -5.54
#